data_AF-A0A1G1BCP5-F1
#
_entry.id   AF-A0A1G1BCP5-F1
#
_cell.length_a   1.000
_cell.length_b   1.000
_cell.length_c   1.000
_cell.angle_alpha   90.00
_cell.angle_beta   90.00
_cell.angle_gamma   90.00
#
_symmetry.space_group_name_H-M   'P 1'
#
loop_
_entity.id
_entity.type
_entity.pdbx_description
1 polymer ?
#
loop_
_entity_poly.entity_id
_entity_poly.type
_entity_poly.pdbx_seq_one_letter_code
_entity_poly.pdbx_strand_id
1 'polypeptide(L)'
;MEIIVKLIESLAWPVTVLIIVFIFRKELTKVVSRLSNLKYKDFEAQFNNDLANIEKKTSQLSIKSSGSLKISGSAEIVFNSNYDRLLEIAKLSPRAAIMSAWFEVENAIYSLNKETVNQQAPSFKQSQIISELVNKNVLAETVIDIFRDLKQLRNQAVHYPEFALTQKEAEKYIDLALKLSSELLRVKNQVK
;
A
#
# COMPACT_ATOMS: atom_id res chain seq x y z
N MET A 1 54.09 9.65 -38.34
CA MET A 1 53.32 10.75 -37.73
C MET A 1 51.81 10.56 -37.87
N GLU A 2 51.28 10.06 -38.98
CA GLU A 2 49.83 9.93 -39.22
C GLU A 2 49.06 9.01 -38.25
N ILE A 3 49.67 7.91 -37.79
CA ILE A 3 49.01 6.96 -36.86
C ILE A 3 48.75 7.61 -35.49
N ILE A 4 49.67 8.45 -35.01
CA ILE A 4 49.54 9.15 -33.73
C ILE A 4 48.42 10.18 -33.80
N VAL A 5 48.29 10.90 -34.93
CA VAL A 5 47.22 11.88 -35.15
C VAL A 5 45.85 11.22 -35.15
N LYS A 6 45.67 10.11 -35.89
CA LYS A 6 44.41 9.36 -35.92
C LYS A 6 44.01 8.79 -34.55
N LEU A 7 45.01 8.38 -33.75
CA LEU A 7 44.77 7.88 -32.40
C LEU A 7 44.31 9.01 -31.46
N ILE A 8 44.91 10.19 -31.56
CA ILE A 8 44.53 11.37 -30.78
C ILE A 8 43.12 11.85 -31.18
N GLU A 9 42.78 11.89 -32.47
CA GLU A 9 41.44 12.26 -32.93
C GLU A 9 40.36 11.29 -32.41
N SER A 10 40.68 9.99 -32.39
CA SER A 10 39.81 8.94 -31.85
C SER A 10 39.66 9.01 -30.32
N LEU A 11 40.72 9.39 -29.58
CA LEU A 11 40.70 9.50 -28.12
C LEU A 11 40.32 10.89 -27.60
N ALA A 12 40.23 11.91 -28.47
CA ALA A 12 39.86 13.25 -28.04
C ALA A 12 38.43 13.28 -27.49
N TRP A 13 37.48 12.61 -28.16
CA TRP A 13 36.07 12.63 -27.75
C TRP A 13 35.79 11.87 -26.44
N PRO A 14 36.30 10.64 -26.18
CA PRO A 14 36.02 9.94 -24.92
C PRO A 14 36.70 10.63 -23.74
N VAL A 15 37.92 11.13 -23.94
CA VAL A 15 38.66 11.86 -22.91
C VAL A 15 37.96 13.17 -22.58
N THR A 16 37.47 13.90 -23.58
CA THR A 16 36.68 15.12 -23.36
C THR A 16 35.40 14.83 -22.58
N VAL A 17 34.65 13.78 -22.93
CA VAL A 17 33.45 13.36 -22.18
C VAL A 17 33.80 12.98 -20.75
N LEU A 18 34.87 12.22 -20.53
CA LEU A 18 35.34 11.86 -19.18
C LEU A 18 35.73 13.09 -18.36
N ILE A 19 36.43 14.07 -18.96
CA ILE A 19 36.81 15.31 -18.29
C ILE A 19 35.57 16.12 -17.91
N ILE A 20 34.61 16.26 -18.83
CA ILE A 20 33.34 16.96 -18.57
C ILE A 20 32.60 16.27 -17.42
N VAL A 21 32.41 14.95 -17.48
CA VAL A 21 31.74 14.20 -16.39
C VAL A 21 32.49 14.36 -15.08
N PHE A 22 33.83 14.32 -15.09
CA PHE A 22 34.63 14.44 -13.87
C PHE A 22 34.54 15.85 -13.23
N ILE A 23 34.56 16.91 -14.03
CA ILE A 23 34.39 18.30 -13.57
C ILE A 23 32.97 18.52 -13.05
N PHE A 24 31.96 18.06 -13.78
CA PHE A 24 30.55 18.33 -13.48
C PHE A 24 29.87 17.26 -12.62
N ARG A 25 30.57 16.21 -12.19
CA ARG A 25 29.97 15.11 -11.38
C ARG A 25 29.17 15.61 -10.19
N LYS A 26 29.68 16.64 -9.49
CA LYS A 26 29.01 17.22 -8.31
C LYS A 26 27.71 17.93 -8.69
N GLU A 27 27.69 18.66 -9.80
CA GLU A 27 26.49 19.36 -10.28
C GLU A 27 25.46 18.38 -10.84
N LEU A 28 25.90 17.33 -11.55
CA LEU A 28 25.04 16.24 -12.02
C LEU A 28 24.37 15.53 -10.85
N THR A 29 25.11 15.19 -9.79
CA THR A 29 24.53 14.58 -8.58
C THR A 29 23.49 15.49 -7.91
N LYS A 30 23.74 16.81 -7.85
CA LYS A 30 22.77 17.78 -7.30
C LYS A 30 21.48 17.82 -8.13
N VAL A 31 21.58 17.84 -9.46
CA VAL A 31 20.41 17.86 -10.35
C VAL A 31 19.61 16.57 -10.22
N VAL A 32 20.29 15.41 -10.25
CA VAL A 32 19.64 14.10 -10.05
C VAL A 32 18.95 14.03 -8.69
N SER A 33 19.59 14.52 -7.63
CA SER A 33 18.99 14.56 -6.28
C SER A 33 17.77 15.50 -6.19
N ARG A 34 17.77 16.64 -6.91
CA ARG A 34 16.58 17.51 -6.98
C ARG A 34 15.43 16.82 -7.69
N LEU A 35 15.70 16.14 -8.82
CA LEU A 35 14.68 15.37 -9.53
C LEU A 35 14.13 14.23 -8.68
N SER A 36 14.98 13.51 -7.93
CA SER A 36 14.51 12.45 -7.04
C SER A 36 13.63 13.01 -5.93
N ASN A 37 14.05 14.11 -5.28
CA ASN A 37 13.28 14.75 -4.20
C ASN A 37 11.91 15.25 -4.68
N LEU A 38 11.83 15.78 -5.89
CA LEU A 38 10.54 16.16 -6.50
C LEU A 38 9.65 14.94 -6.74
N LYS A 39 10.19 13.88 -7.34
CA LYS A 39 9.45 12.62 -7.53
C LYS A 39 8.92 12.08 -6.20
N TYR A 40 9.72 12.06 -5.13
CA TYR A 40 9.29 11.57 -3.82
C TYR A 40 8.15 12.41 -3.22
N LYS A 41 8.20 13.74 -3.39
CA LYS A 41 7.10 14.62 -2.96
C LYS A 41 5.80 14.39 -3.75
N ASP A 42 5.90 14.13 -5.05
CA ASP A 42 4.74 13.78 -5.85
C ASP A 42 4.12 12.45 -5.37
N PHE A 43 4.96 11.48 -4.99
CA PHE A 43 4.51 10.22 -4.38
C PHE A 43 3.87 10.43 -3.00
N GLU A 44 4.42 11.28 -2.13
CA GLU A 44 3.82 11.67 -0.85
C GLU A 44 2.40 12.23 -1.04
N ALA A 45 2.25 13.15 -2.01
CA ALA A 45 0.95 13.74 -2.33
C ALA A 45 -0.02 12.69 -2.88
N GLN A 46 0.45 11.81 -3.76
CA GLN A 46 -0.36 10.73 -4.31
C GLN A 46 -0.84 9.77 -3.23
N PHE A 47 0.04 9.35 -2.32
CA PHE A 47 -0.30 8.45 -1.21
C PHE A 47 -1.42 9.03 -0.32
N ASN A 48 -1.32 10.32 0.01
CA ASN A 48 -2.35 11.02 0.78
C ASN A 48 -3.69 11.12 0.04
N ASN A 49 -3.65 11.41 -1.26
CA ASN A 49 -4.86 11.48 -2.09
C ASN A 49 -5.55 10.11 -2.18
N ASP A 50 -4.78 9.04 -2.35
CA ASP A 50 -5.27 7.68 -2.40
C ASP A 50 -5.90 7.26 -1.06
N LEU A 51 -5.27 7.58 0.07
CA LEU A 51 -5.86 7.39 1.40
C LEU A 51 -7.20 8.11 1.55
N ALA A 52 -7.28 9.39 1.13
CA ALA A 52 -8.51 10.18 1.20
C ALA A 52 -9.62 9.62 0.30
N ASN A 53 -9.26 9.03 -0.85
CA ASN A 53 -10.21 8.38 -1.75
C ASN A 53 -10.77 7.10 -1.13
N ILE A 54 -9.92 6.29 -0.48
CA ILE A 54 -10.36 5.08 0.23
C ILE A 54 -11.27 5.46 1.40
N GLU A 55 -10.91 6.49 2.16
CA GLU A 55 -11.73 6.98 3.28
C GLU A 55 -13.15 7.34 2.83
N LYS A 56 -13.29 8.07 1.71
CA LYS A 56 -14.60 8.38 1.12
C LYS A 56 -15.40 7.12 0.77
N LYS A 57 -14.76 6.11 0.17
CA LYS A 57 -15.41 4.83 -0.18
C LYS A 57 -15.82 4.05 1.07
N THR A 58 -14.98 4.02 2.09
CA THR A 58 -15.25 3.35 3.37
C THR A 58 -16.43 4.00 4.11
N SER A 59 -16.48 5.34 4.15
CA SER A 59 -17.61 6.07 4.75
C SER A 59 -18.92 5.75 4.04
N GLN A 60 -18.93 5.65 2.71
CA GLN A 60 -20.13 5.28 1.95
C GLN A 60 -20.62 3.85 2.24
N LEU A 61 -19.69 2.91 2.45
CA LEU A 61 -20.00 1.54 2.88
C LEU A 61 -20.65 1.51 4.27
N SER A 62 -20.09 2.28 5.22
CA SER A 62 -20.62 2.39 6.59
C SER A 62 -22.04 3.00 6.62
N ILE A 63 -22.31 3.99 5.77
CA ILE A 63 -23.64 4.61 5.63
C ILE A 63 -24.66 3.63 5.04
N LYS A 64 -24.31 2.84 4.02
CA LYS A 64 -25.22 1.83 3.44
C LYS A 64 -25.51 0.66 4.38
N SER A 65 -24.58 0.35 5.30
CA SER A 65 -24.71 -0.72 6.30
C SER A 65 -25.37 -0.23 7.62
N SER A 66 -25.86 1.01 7.70
CA SER A 66 -26.37 1.66 8.92
C SER A 66 -27.72 1.14 9.48
N GLY A 67 -28.02 -0.13 9.27
CA GLY A 67 -28.79 -0.91 10.25
C GLY A 67 -27.84 -1.52 11.29
N SER A 68 -27.41 -0.73 12.28
CA SER A 68 -26.59 -1.13 13.44
C SER A 68 -25.08 -1.33 13.22
N LEU A 69 -24.33 -0.23 13.17
CA LEU A 69 -22.92 -0.20 13.58
C LEU A 69 -22.83 -0.23 15.11
N LYS A 70 -23.15 -1.38 15.70
CA LYS A 70 -22.65 -1.74 17.02
C LYS A 70 -21.73 -2.93 16.80
N ILE A 71 -20.42 -2.67 16.85
CA ILE A 71 -19.44 -3.75 16.93
C ILE A 71 -19.77 -4.46 18.25
N SER A 72 -20.37 -5.65 18.19
CA SER A 72 -20.88 -6.28 19.41
C SER A 72 -19.71 -6.83 20.22
N GLY A 73 -19.45 -6.22 21.40
CA GLY A 73 -18.65 -6.72 22.51
C GLY A 73 -17.27 -7.30 22.16
N SER A 74 -17.21 -8.58 21.84
CA SER A 74 -15.94 -9.30 21.61
C SER A 74 -15.20 -8.85 20.35
N ALA A 75 -15.91 -8.46 19.29
CA ALA A 75 -15.30 -7.95 18.06
C ALA A 75 -14.73 -6.53 18.24
N GLU A 76 -15.32 -5.74 19.14
CA GLU A 76 -14.90 -4.36 19.44
C GLU A 76 -13.63 -4.35 20.28
N ILE A 77 -13.57 -5.25 21.28
CA ILE A 77 -12.38 -5.40 22.14
C ILE A 77 -11.17 -5.87 21.32
N VAL A 78 -11.35 -6.82 20.39
CA VAL A 78 -10.27 -7.30 19.50
C VAL A 78 -9.86 -6.23 18.48
N PHE A 79 -10.80 -5.46 17.96
CA PHE A 79 -10.51 -4.32 17.09
C PHE A 79 -9.65 -3.28 17.82
N ASN A 80 -10.06 -2.87 19.02
CA ASN A 80 -9.37 -1.85 19.80
C ASN A 80 -7.96 -2.32 20.24
N SER A 81 -7.81 -3.58 20.65
CA SER A 81 -6.49 -4.10 21.06
C SER A 81 -5.50 -4.21 19.89
N ASN A 82 -5.98 -4.60 18.71
CA ASN A 82 -5.16 -4.61 17.49
C ASN A 82 -4.82 -3.20 17.02
N TYR A 83 -5.76 -2.26 17.14
CA TYR A 83 -5.56 -0.86 16.79
C TYR A 83 -4.43 -0.24 17.62
N ASP A 84 -4.52 -0.32 18.95
CA ASP A 84 -3.50 0.24 19.84
C ASP A 84 -2.10 -0.36 19.58
N ARG A 85 -2.03 -1.68 19.37
CA ARG A 85 -0.77 -2.36 19.02
C ARG A 85 -0.18 -1.82 17.72
N LEU A 86 -1.01 -1.62 16.70
CA LEU A 86 -0.56 -1.12 15.40
C LEU A 86 -0.13 0.35 15.48
N LEU A 87 -0.76 1.17 16.32
CA LEU A 87 -0.33 2.54 16.59
C LEU A 87 1.07 2.58 17.23
N GLU A 88 1.37 1.69 18.18
CA GLU A 88 2.72 1.58 18.75
C GLU A 88 3.76 1.19 17.68
N ILE A 89 3.41 0.27 16.77
CA ILE A 89 4.27 -0.06 15.64
C ILE A 89 4.45 1.16 14.72
N ALA A 90 3.40 1.96 14.48
CA ALA A 90 3.46 3.13 13.62
C ALA A 90 4.39 4.22 14.15
N LYS A 91 4.51 4.35 15.48
CA LYS A 91 5.48 5.27 16.12
C LYS A 91 6.94 4.88 15.81
N LEU A 92 7.22 3.58 15.73
CA LEU A 92 8.58 3.06 15.50
C LEU A 92 8.89 2.90 14.01
N SER A 93 7.93 2.39 13.24
CA SER A 93 8.05 2.12 11.81
C SER A 93 6.66 2.19 11.15
N PRO A 94 6.29 3.35 10.57
CA PRO A 94 5.04 3.52 9.83
C PRO A 94 4.83 2.43 8.76
N ARG A 95 5.91 2.08 8.06
CA ARG A 95 5.92 1.05 7.03
C ARG A 95 5.63 -0.34 7.57
N ALA A 96 6.23 -0.72 8.70
CA ALA A 96 5.93 -2.00 9.34
C ALA A 96 4.46 -2.05 9.80
N ALA A 97 3.94 -0.94 10.30
CA ALA A 97 2.56 -0.84 10.75
C ALA A 97 1.56 -1.04 9.58
N ILE A 98 1.82 -0.47 8.41
CA ILE A 98 1.03 -0.72 7.18
C ILE A 98 1.06 -2.22 6.82
N MET A 99 2.21 -2.87 6.89
CA MET A 99 2.30 -4.32 6.60
C MET A 99 1.52 -5.15 7.61
N SER A 100 1.65 -4.84 8.89
CA SER A 100 0.93 -5.53 9.96
C SER A 100 -0.58 -5.30 9.87
N ALA A 101 -1.03 -4.10 9.52
CA ALA A 101 -2.46 -3.82 9.32
C ALA A 101 -3.02 -4.56 8.09
N TRP A 102 -2.24 -4.66 7.00
CA TRP A 102 -2.63 -5.44 5.83
C TRP A 102 -2.77 -6.94 6.16
N PHE A 103 -1.92 -7.47 7.02
CA PHE A 103 -2.01 -8.86 7.46
C PHE A 103 -3.35 -9.18 8.14
N GLU A 104 -3.93 -8.23 8.90
CA GLU A 104 -5.27 -8.40 9.48
C GLU A 104 -6.36 -8.52 8.41
N VAL A 105 -6.25 -7.77 7.30
CA VAL A 105 -7.14 -7.90 6.15
C VAL A 105 -6.99 -9.28 5.51
N GLU A 106 -5.77 -9.73 5.27
CA GLU A 106 -5.51 -11.06 4.68
C GLU A 106 -6.12 -12.17 5.54
N ASN A 107 -5.92 -12.12 6.85
CA ASN A 107 -6.49 -13.09 7.79
C ASN A 107 -8.03 -13.10 7.74
N ALA A 108 -8.65 -11.92 7.64
CA ALA A 108 -10.11 -11.82 7.51
C ALA A 108 -10.61 -12.43 6.19
N ILE A 109 -9.92 -12.19 5.08
CA ILE A 109 -10.25 -12.78 3.77
C ILE A 109 -10.15 -14.31 3.82
N TYR A 110 -9.04 -14.85 4.35
CA TYR A 110 -8.85 -16.29 4.47
C TYR A 110 -9.91 -16.93 5.38
N SER A 111 -10.24 -16.24 6.49
CA SER A 111 -11.27 -16.69 7.42
C SER A 111 -12.66 -16.72 6.80
N LEU A 112 -13.02 -15.71 6.01
CA LEU A 112 -14.29 -15.64 5.29
C LEU A 112 -14.38 -16.71 4.20
N ASN A 113 -13.31 -16.88 3.40
CA ASN A 113 -13.27 -17.87 2.34
C ASN A 113 -13.45 -19.30 2.86
N LYS A 114 -12.81 -19.62 3.98
CA LYS A 114 -12.89 -20.94 4.62
C LYS A 114 -14.33 -21.32 4.97
N GLU A 115 -15.13 -20.37 5.45
CA GLU A 115 -16.52 -20.63 5.88
C GLU A 115 -17.53 -20.53 4.73
N THR A 116 -17.28 -19.70 3.72
CA THR A 116 -18.28 -19.39 2.67
C THR A 116 -18.16 -20.31 1.44
N VAL A 117 -16.93 -20.64 1.04
CA VAL A 117 -16.66 -21.27 -0.27
C VAL A 117 -16.26 -22.75 -0.14
N ASN A 118 -15.99 -23.22 1.08
CA ASN A 118 -15.63 -24.62 1.37
C ASN A 118 -14.44 -25.15 0.52
N GLN A 119 -13.62 -24.25 -0.02
CA GLN A 119 -12.48 -24.60 -0.87
C GLN A 119 -11.18 -24.54 -0.05
N GLN A 120 -10.65 -25.72 0.25
CA GLN A 120 -9.30 -25.92 0.81
C GLN A 120 -8.19 -25.70 -0.24
N ALA A 121 -8.40 -24.83 -1.23
CA ALA A 121 -7.45 -24.66 -2.31
C ALA A 121 -6.27 -23.78 -1.86
N PRO A 122 -5.03 -24.31 -1.77
CA PRO A 122 -3.89 -23.60 -1.19
C PRO A 122 -3.30 -22.47 -2.05
N SER A 123 -3.97 -22.06 -3.14
CA SER A 123 -3.34 -21.34 -4.25
C SER A 123 -4.19 -20.25 -4.91
N PHE A 124 -5.30 -19.83 -4.31
CA PHE A 124 -6.00 -18.65 -4.83
C PHE A 124 -5.33 -17.36 -4.38
N LYS A 125 -5.05 -16.49 -5.35
CA LYS A 125 -4.59 -15.12 -5.07
C LYS A 125 -5.71 -14.40 -4.33
N GLN A 126 -5.40 -13.56 -3.33
CA GLN A 126 -6.41 -12.84 -2.52
C GLN A 126 -7.43 -12.09 -3.39
N SER A 127 -6.98 -11.55 -4.54
CA SER A 127 -7.84 -10.88 -5.52
C SER A 127 -8.91 -11.80 -6.11
N GLN A 128 -8.60 -13.08 -6.37
CA GLN A 128 -9.55 -14.05 -6.91
C GLN A 128 -10.62 -14.39 -5.87
N ILE A 129 -10.23 -14.58 -4.60
CA ILE A 129 -11.15 -14.83 -3.49
C ILE A 129 -12.15 -13.69 -3.36
N ILE A 130 -11.67 -12.44 -3.36
CA ILE A 130 -12.53 -11.26 -3.25
C ILE A 130 -13.47 -11.15 -4.47
N SER A 131 -12.97 -11.34 -5.69
CA SER A 131 -13.81 -11.36 -6.89
C SER A 131 -14.90 -12.42 -6.82
N GLU A 132 -14.58 -13.63 -6.36
CA GLU A 132 -15.56 -14.71 -6.24
C GLU A 132 -16.64 -14.40 -5.20
N LEU A 133 -16.25 -13.84 -4.05
CA LEU A 133 -17.19 -13.44 -3.00
C LEU A 133 -18.13 -12.31 -3.45
N VAL A 134 -17.64 -11.35 -4.26
CA VAL A 134 -18.49 -10.33 -4.89
C VAL A 134 -19.42 -10.96 -5.93
N ASN A 135 -18.91 -11.83 -6.80
CA ASN A 135 -19.73 -12.52 -7.82
C ASN A 135 -20.86 -13.37 -7.21
N LYS A 136 -20.62 -13.92 -6.01
CA LYS A 136 -21.62 -14.67 -5.22
C LYS A 136 -22.56 -13.78 -4.42
N ASN A 137 -22.48 -12.45 -4.57
CA ASN A 137 -23.22 -11.45 -3.79
C ASN A 137 -23.00 -11.54 -2.27
N VAL A 138 -21.88 -12.11 -1.82
CA VAL A 138 -21.49 -12.18 -0.40
C VAL A 138 -20.87 -10.86 0.05
N LEU A 139 -20.13 -10.19 -0.84
CA LEU A 139 -19.54 -8.87 -0.59
C LEU A 139 -20.11 -7.84 -1.57
N ALA A 140 -20.27 -6.60 -1.10
CA ALA A 140 -20.63 -5.48 -1.97
C ALA A 140 -19.48 -5.13 -2.93
N GLU A 141 -19.80 -4.65 -4.12
CA GLU A 141 -18.80 -4.24 -5.14
C GLU A 141 -17.87 -3.13 -4.62
N THR A 142 -18.34 -2.26 -3.74
CA THR A 142 -17.50 -1.25 -3.07
C THR A 142 -16.37 -1.86 -2.24
N VAL A 143 -16.50 -3.11 -1.77
CA VAL A 143 -15.47 -3.81 -1.00
C VAL A 143 -14.29 -4.20 -1.90
N ILE A 144 -14.54 -4.60 -3.16
CA ILE A 144 -13.44 -4.96 -4.08
C ILE A 144 -12.59 -3.74 -4.44
N ASP A 145 -13.21 -2.57 -4.57
CA ASP A 145 -12.50 -1.32 -4.84
C ASP A 145 -11.61 -0.91 -3.66
N ILE A 146 -12.14 -0.92 -2.43
CA ILE A 146 -11.34 -0.61 -1.23
C ILE A 146 -10.19 -1.60 -1.07
N PHE A 147 -10.46 -2.90 -1.26
CA PHE A 147 -9.42 -3.92 -1.19
C PHE A 147 -8.31 -3.67 -2.21
N ARG A 148 -8.65 -3.36 -3.46
CA ARG A 148 -7.67 -3.09 -4.52
C ARG A 148 -6.82 -1.86 -4.18
N ASP A 149 -7.46 -0.79 -3.74
CA ASP A 149 -6.79 0.48 -3.45
C ASP A 149 -5.86 0.36 -2.22
N LEU A 150 -6.30 -0.32 -1.14
CA LEU A 150 -5.45 -0.61 0.01
C LEU A 150 -4.27 -1.52 -0.36
N LYS A 151 -4.51 -2.56 -1.18
CA LYS A 151 -3.44 -3.44 -1.68
C LYS A 151 -2.40 -2.64 -2.48
N GLN A 152 -2.84 -1.69 -3.29
CA GLN A 152 -1.96 -0.81 -4.05
C GLN A 152 -1.11 0.07 -3.14
N LEU A 153 -1.71 0.70 -2.12
CA LEU A 153 -0.99 1.51 -1.14
C LEU A 153 0.04 0.70 -0.35
N ARG A 154 -0.33 -0.51 0.08
CA ARG A 154 0.60 -1.47 0.69
C ARG A 154 1.79 -1.74 -0.23
N ASN A 155 1.53 -1.99 -1.51
CA ASN A 155 2.59 -2.27 -2.48
C ASN A 155 3.48 -1.05 -2.70
N GLN A 156 2.92 0.15 -2.80
CA GLN A 156 3.69 1.39 -2.90
C GLN A 156 4.56 1.59 -1.65
N ALA A 157 4.02 1.35 -0.46
CA ALA A 157 4.79 1.37 0.77
C ALA A 157 5.99 0.41 0.68
N VAL A 158 5.82 -0.84 0.22
CA VAL A 158 6.93 -1.81 0.11
C VAL A 158 7.96 -1.43 -0.96
N HIS A 159 7.52 -1.04 -2.15
CA HIS A 159 8.40 -0.89 -3.31
C HIS A 159 9.21 0.41 -3.33
N TYR A 160 8.83 1.41 -2.54
CA TYR A 160 9.52 2.71 -2.47
C TYR A 160 10.08 2.97 -1.05
N PRO A 161 11.14 2.27 -0.61
CA PRO A 161 11.67 2.39 0.75
C PRO A 161 12.19 3.81 1.08
N GLU A 162 12.71 4.53 0.08
CA GLU A 162 13.22 5.90 0.19
C GLU A 162 12.11 6.95 0.41
N PHE A 163 10.85 6.60 0.20
CA PHE A 163 9.71 7.47 0.51
C PHE A 163 9.44 7.47 2.02
N ALA A 164 9.43 8.69 2.58
CA ALA A 164 9.22 8.95 3.99
C ALA A 164 7.72 8.88 4.32
N LEU A 165 7.26 7.68 4.67
CA LEU A 165 5.95 7.50 5.29
C LEU A 165 5.92 8.17 6.66
N THR A 166 4.93 9.02 6.87
CA THR A 166 4.66 9.63 8.18
C THR A 166 3.87 8.68 9.08
N GLN A 167 4.01 8.87 10.38
CA GLN A 167 3.18 8.16 11.37
C GLN A 167 1.68 8.36 11.07
N LYS A 168 1.24 9.59 10.83
CA LYS A 168 -0.17 9.92 10.56
C LYS A 168 -0.74 9.19 9.34
N GLU A 169 0.06 9.04 8.28
CA GLU A 169 -0.34 8.28 7.08
C GLU A 169 -0.52 6.79 7.40
N ALA A 170 0.38 6.22 8.21
CA ALA A 170 0.22 4.84 8.66
C ALA A 170 -1.00 4.67 9.57
N GLU A 171 -1.26 5.61 10.49
CA GLU A 171 -2.45 5.59 11.36
C GLU A 171 -3.76 5.60 10.56
N LYS A 172 -3.84 6.43 9.51
CA LYS A 172 -4.98 6.43 8.58
C LYS A 172 -5.12 5.11 7.85
N TYR A 173 -4.00 4.57 7.36
CA TYR A 173 -4.01 3.27 6.69
C TYR A 173 -4.48 2.15 7.63
N ILE A 174 -4.00 2.15 8.89
CA ILE A 174 -4.41 1.20 9.93
C ILE A 174 -5.93 1.25 10.12
N ASP A 175 -6.49 2.44 10.32
CA ASP A 175 -7.93 2.61 10.50
C ASP A 175 -8.74 2.05 9.31
N LEU A 176 -8.34 2.38 8.08
CA LEU A 176 -9.02 1.90 6.87
C LEU A 176 -8.89 0.38 6.68
N ALA A 177 -7.72 -0.18 6.96
CA ALA A 177 -7.46 -1.61 6.86
C ALA A 177 -8.26 -2.40 7.91
N LEU A 178 -8.30 -1.93 9.16
CA LEU A 178 -9.08 -2.59 10.20
C LEU A 178 -10.59 -2.46 9.95
N LYS A 179 -11.07 -1.34 9.42
CA LYS A 179 -12.48 -1.22 8.99
C LYS A 179 -12.84 -2.24 7.92
N LEU A 180 -11.96 -2.44 6.93
CA LEU A 180 -12.14 -3.47 5.91
C LEU A 180 -12.13 -4.88 6.52
N SER A 181 -11.18 -5.19 7.41
CA SER A 181 -11.10 -6.51 8.04
C SER A 181 -12.33 -6.80 8.91
N SER A 182 -12.80 -5.81 9.66
CA SER A 182 -14.05 -5.89 10.44
C SER A 182 -15.26 -6.15 9.56
N GLU A 183 -15.37 -5.49 8.40
CA GLU A 183 -16.49 -5.73 7.48
C GLU A 183 -16.47 -7.15 6.90
N LEU A 184 -15.29 -7.66 6.53
CA LEU A 184 -15.12 -9.04 6.07
C LEU A 184 -15.49 -10.06 7.16
N LEU A 185 -15.09 -9.81 8.42
CA LEU A 185 -15.46 -10.65 9.56
C LEU A 185 -16.95 -10.53 9.94
N ARG A 186 -17.56 -9.36 9.73
CA ARG A 186 -19.01 -9.17 9.93
C ARG A 186 -19.80 -10.02 8.95
N VAL A 187 -19.46 -9.96 7.67
CA VAL A 187 -20.09 -10.78 6.62
C VAL A 187 -19.92 -12.26 6.91
N LYS A 188 -18.72 -12.67 7.34
CA LYS A 188 -18.44 -14.04 7.77
C LYS A 188 -19.44 -14.52 8.83
N ASN A 189 -19.68 -13.73 9.88
CA ASN A 189 -20.63 -14.06 10.94
C ASN A 189 -22.10 -14.11 10.49
N GLN A 190 -22.45 -13.52 9.35
CA GLN A 190 -23.81 -13.58 8.77
C GLN A 190 -24.04 -14.80 7.89
N VAL A 191 -22.96 -15.40 7.36
CA VAL A 191 -23.04 -16.59 6.49
C VAL A 191 -23.09 -17.89 7.30
N LYS A 192 -22.75 -17.83 8.59
CA LYS A 192 -22.81 -18.96 9.54
C LYS A 192 -24.22 -19.18 10.08
#